data_AF-A0A843S3S4-F1
#
_entry.id   AF-A0A843S3S4-F1
#
_cell.length_a   1.000
_cell.length_b   1.000
_cell.length_c   1.000
_cell.angle_alpha   90.00
_cell.angle_beta   90.00
_cell.angle_gamma   90.00
#
_symmetry.space_group_name_H-M   'P 1'
#
loop_
_entity.id
_entity.type
_entity.pdbx_description
1 polymer ?
#
loop_
_entity_poly.entity_id
_entity_poly.type
_entity_poly.pdbx_seq_one_letter_code
_entity_poly.pdbx_strand_id
1 'polypeptide(L)'
;MKRYKRLALFAFLAAMGGKADATPAMDDNSIAYRDSYVWYLANHMASSFLRPNSPEERAQFQFDVALLYHHALIDCTGPLDQIAAVLNYSFLSDKKGIQTVDTDDILFALGRTEEYIEPILGKWNQVVFPGILEKFSTGKVTTIFPTCMNPRYAVPPLAKPSVGS
;
A
#
# COMPACT_ATOMS: atom_id res chain seq x y z
N MET A 1 -19.82 0.00 66.18
CA MET A 1 -19.60 1.43 65.88
C MET A 1 -19.97 1.69 64.41
N LYS A 2 -20.78 2.73 64.17
CA LYS A 2 -21.12 3.51 62.93
C LYS A 2 -20.85 2.85 61.55
N ARG A 3 -21.83 2.49 60.70
CA ARG A 3 -22.89 3.22 59.93
C ARG A 3 -22.44 3.91 58.61
N TYR A 4 -22.90 3.31 57.50
CA TYR A 4 -23.51 3.88 56.25
C TYR A 4 -22.76 4.77 55.23
N LYS A 5 -22.88 4.32 53.95
CA LYS A 5 -23.23 5.04 52.68
C LYS A 5 -22.46 6.32 52.30
N ARG A 6 -22.00 6.38 51.04
CA ARG A 6 -22.64 7.18 49.95
C ARG A 6 -21.98 6.99 48.57
N LEU A 7 -22.83 6.80 47.57
CA LEU A 7 -22.59 7.11 46.15
C LEU A 7 -22.29 8.60 45.95
N ALA A 8 -21.45 8.91 44.97
CA ALA A 8 -21.50 10.07 44.06
C ALA A 8 -20.50 9.77 42.92
N LEU A 9 -20.90 9.25 41.76
CA LEU A 9 -21.45 9.97 40.60
C LEU A 9 -20.97 11.43 40.47
N PHE A 10 -19.99 11.66 39.62
CA PHE A 10 -19.91 12.87 38.81
C PHE A 10 -19.54 12.51 37.38
N ALA A 11 -20.48 12.80 36.49
CA ALA A 11 -20.37 12.68 35.05
C ALA A 11 -19.81 13.99 34.45
N PHE A 12 -19.07 13.79 33.36
CA PHE A 12 -18.92 14.66 32.18
C PHE A 12 -18.58 16.14 32.36
N LEU A 13 -17.42 16.52 31.81
CA LEU A 13 -17.34 17.67 30.91
C LEU A 13 -16.29 17.41 29.83
N ALA A 14 -16.76 17.53 28.59
CA ALA A 14 -16.03 17.36 27.36
C ALA A 14 -15.07 18.54 27.10
N ALA A 15 -13.92 18.23 26.52
CA ALA A 15 -13.19 19.09 25.59
C ALA A 15 -12.66 18.14 24.50
N MET A 16 -13.33 18.02 23.34
CA MET A 16 -13.16 18.89 22.18
C MET A 16 -11.67 19.24 21.98
N GLY A 17 -11.00 18.41 21.19
CA GLY A 17 -9.60 18.59 20.81
C GLY A 17 -9.23 17.64 19.69
N GLY A 18 -9.85 17.84 18.52
CA GLY A 18 -9.44 17.26 17.25
C GLY A 18 -9.56 15.74 17.15
N LYS A 19 -10.70 15.26 16.65
CA LYS A 19 -10.62 14.15 15.70
C LYS A 19 -9.75 14.64 14.56
N ALA A 20 -8.47 14.28 14.56
CA ALA A 20 -7.81 14.05 13.30
C ALA A 20 -8.44 12.76 12.76
N ASP A 21 -9.66 12.87 12.22
CA ASP A 21 -9.99 12.06 11.07
C ASP A 21 -8.93 12.47 10.05
N ALA A 22 -7.81 11.75 10.03
CA ALA A 22 -6.88 11.78 8.92
C ALA A 22 -7.64 11.16 7.77
N THR A 23 -8.57 11.94 7.20
CA THR A 23 -8.94 11.79 5.81
C THR A 23 -7.60 12.01 5.12
N PRO A 24 -6.97 10.99 4.51
CA PRO A 24 -5.80 11.26 3.70
C PRO A 24 -6.23 12.35 2.71
N ALA A 25 -5.38 13.35 2.50
CA ALA A 25 -5.65 14.40 1.53
C ALA A 25 -5.81 13.73 0.15
N MET A 26 -7.04 13.33 -0.18
CA MET A 26 -7.43 12.65 -1.42
C MET A 26 -7.61 13.66 -2.55
N ASP A 27 -6.73 14.66 -2.63
CA ASP A 27 -6.69 15.56 -3.77
C ASP A 27 -5.75 15.01 -4.88
N ASP A 28 -4.97 13.97 -4.58
CA ASP A 28 -4.10 13.29 -5.53
C ASP A 28 -4.72 11.96 -5.98
N ASN A 29 -5.44 12.00 -7.11
CA ASN A 29 -6.13 10.85 -7.71
C ASN A 29 -5.20 9.93 -8.51
N SER A 30 -3.87 10.06 -8.37
CA SER A 30 -2.93 9.22 -9.11
C SER A 30 -3.12 7.74 -8.78
N ILE A 31 -3.18 6.92 -9.84
CA ILE A 31 -3.25 5.45 -9.73
C ILE A 31 -2.04 4.86 -8.98
N ALA A 32 -0.90 5.56 -8.97
CA ALA A 32 0.32 5.14 -8.27
C ALA A 32 0.07 4.77 -6.80
N TYR A 33 -0.90 5.42 -6.16
CA TYR A 33 -1.20 5.22 -4.74
C TYR A 33 -2.30 4.18 -4.47
N ARG A 34 -2.87 3.55 -5.50
CA ARG A 34 -3.91 2.52 -5.36
C ARG A 34 -3.27 1.17 -5.04
N ASP A 35 -3.77 0.49 -4.02
CA ASP A 35 -3.27 -0.84 -3.58
C ASP A 35 -3.20 -1.86 -4.73
N SER A 36 -4.21 -1.91 -5.60
CA SER A 36 -4.21 -2.82 -6.76
C SER A 36 -3.06 -2.57 -7.74
N TYR A 37 -2.69 -1.32 -7.98
CA TYR A 37 -1.57 -0.96 -8.85
C TYR A 37 -0.23 -1.26 -8.16
N VAL A 38 -0.10 -0.96 -6.86
CA VAL A 38 1.10 -1.31 -6.08
C VAL A 38 1.33 -2.83 -6.07
N TRP A 39 0.27 -3.63 -5.89
CA TRP A 39 0.37 -5.10 -5.99
C TRP A 39 0.76 -5.56 -7.38
N TYR A 40 0.28 -4.91 -8.44
CA TYR A 40 0.73 -5.22 -9.79
C TYR A 40 2.23 -5.00 -9.94
N LEU A 41 2.76 -3.84 -9.53
CA LEU A 41 4.20 -3.55 -9.60
C LEU A 41 5.00 -4.54 -8.76
N ALA A 42 4.54 -4.85 -7.55
CA ALA A 42 5.19 -5.80 -6.67
C ALA A 42 5.28 -7.21 -7.29
N ASN A 43 4.20 -7.67 -7.92
CA ASN A 43 4.17 -8.94 -8.63
C ASN A 43 5.07 -8.94 -9.87
N HIS A 44 5.11 -7.83 -10.60
CA HIS A 44 6.02 -7.64 -11.73
C HIS A 44 7.47 -7.80 -11.27
N MET A 45 7.87 -7.10 -10.20
CA MET A 45 9.22 -7.17 -9.63
C MET A 45 9.57 -8.57 -9.10
N ALA A 46 8.61 -9.25 -8.47
CA ALA A 46 8.81 -10.62 -7.98
C ALA A 46 8.94 -11.66 -9.10
N SER A 47 8.40 -11.39 -10.29
CA SER A 47 8.40 -12.33 -11.41
C SER A 47 9.79 -12.62 -11.98
N SER A 48 10.75 -11.70 -11.79
CA SER A 48 12.13 -11.85 -12.27
C SER A 48 12.99 -12.81 -11.44
N PHE A 49 12.47 -13.33 -10.31
CA PHE A 49 13.20 -14.29 -9.48
C PHE A 49 13.13 -15.70 -10.09
N LEU A 50 14.30 -16.32 -10.30
CA LEU A 50 14.38 -17.72 -10.74
C LEU A 50 13.79 -18.65 -9.68
N ARG A 51 12.90 -19.55 -10.12
CA ARG A 51 11.95 -20.27 -9.27
C ARG A 51 12.34 -21.72 -8.93
N PRO A 52 11.76 -22.27 -7.85
CA PRO A 52 11.84 -23.68 -7.44
C PRO A 52 11.08 -24.65 -8.38
N ASN A 53 11.29 -25.95 -8.16
CA ASN A 53 10.96 -27.04 -9.10
C ASN A 53 9.46 -27.37 -9.22
N SER A 54 8.58 -26.94 -8.30
CA SER A 54 7.14 -27.28 -8.31
C SER A 54 6.19 -26.06 -8.42
N PRO A 55 4.97 -26.20 -8.97
CA PRO A 55 4.00 -25.11 -9.12
C PRO A 55 3.49 -24.48 -7.81
N GLU A 56 3.36 -25.27 -6.74
CA GLU A 56 2.84 -24.81 -5.44
C GLU A 56 3.88 -24.00 -4.67
N GLU A 57 5.11 -24.52 -4.57
CA GLU A 57 6.26 -23.78 -4.01
C GLU A 57 6.51 -22.49 -4.78
N ARG A 58 6.33 -22.54 -6.10
CA ARG A 58 6.35 -21.36 -6.96
C ARG A 58 5.39 -20.29 -6.46
N ALA A 59 4.13 -20.63 -6.23
CA ALA A 59 3.07 -19.67 -5.91
C ALA A 59 3.35 -18.98 -4.58
N GLN A 60 3.68 -19.74 -3.54
CA GLN A 60 4.04 -19.19 -2.23
C GLN A 60 5.32 -18.34 -2.31
N PHE A 61 6.36 -18.83 -2.98
CA PHE A 61 7.61 -18.10 -3.19
C PHE A 61 7.35 -16.74 -3.85
N GLN A 62 6.55 -16.71 -4.92
CA GLN A 62 6.27 -15.48 -5.64
C GLN A 62 5.44 -14.51 -4.80
N PHE A 63 4.46 -15.02 -4.04
CA PHE A 63 3.67 -14.20 -3.13
C PHE A 63 4.54 -13.57 -2.04
N ASP A 64 5.42 -14.34 -1.40
CA ASP A 64 6.29 -13.86 -0.32
C ASP A 64 7.25 -12.77 -0.80
N VAL A 65 7.86 -12.95 -1.98
CA VAL A 65 8.73 -11.93 -2.59
C VAL A 65 7.90 -10.70 -2.98
N ALA A 66 6.72 -10.89 -3.59
CA ALA A 66 5.83 -9.78 -3.94
C ALA A 66 5.39 -8.99 -2.70
N LEU A 67 5.09 -9.65 -1.58
CA LEU A 67 4.73 -8.98 -0.34
C LEU A 67 5.87 -8.10 0.20
N LEU A 68 7.12 -8.57 0.10
CA LEU A 68 8.29 -7.75 0.47
C LEU A 68 8.46 -6.52 -0.45
N TYR A 69 8.24 -6.68 -1.75
CA TYR A 69 8.25 -5.55 -2.69
C TYR A 69 7.11 -4.58 -2.42
N HIS A 70 5.90 -5.07 -2.16
CA HIS A 70 4.74 -4.24 -1.82
C HIS A 70 5.05 -3.36 -0.61
N HIS A 71 5.58 -3.95 0.46
CA HIS A 71 6.00 -3.21 1.65
C HIS A 71 7.08 -2.17 1.34
N ALA A 72 8.06 -2.52 0.50
CA ALA A 72 9.10 -1.57 0.11
C ALA A 72 8.56 -0.44 -0.79
N LEU A 73 7.56 -0.72 -1.63
CA LEU A 73 6.90 0.28 -2.49
C LEU A 73 6.12 1.29 -1.65
N ILE A 74 5.31 0.83 -0.68
CA ILE A 74 4.47 1.71 0.15
C ILE A 74 5.23 2.39 1.28
N ASP A 75 6.48 2.02 1.52
CA ASP A 75 7.34 2.70 2.50
C ASP A 75 7.44 4.20 2.16
N CYS A 76 7.61 5.05 3.17
CA CYS A 76 7.72 6.49 2.94
C CYS A 76 8.96 6.91 2.12
N THR A 77 9.96 6.03 1.99
CA THR A 77 11.11 6.19 1.10
C THR A 77 10.93 5.47 -0.25
N GLY A 78 9.78 4.84 -0.45
CA GLY A 78 9.42 4.14 -1.68
C GLY A 78 9.23 5.07 -2.88
N PRO A 79 9.14 4.52 -4.10
CA PRO A 79 9.20 5.30 -5.33
C PRO A 79 7.83 5.85 -5.77
N LEU A 80 6.77 5.68 -4.98
CA LEU A 80 5.39 5.99 -5.41
C LEU A 80 5.22 7.45 -5.86
N ASP A 81 5.86 8.41 -5.20
CA ASP A 81 5.77 9.83 -5.59
C ASP A 81 6.45 10.08 -6.95
N GLN A 82 7.56 9.40 -7.24
CA GLN A 82 8.26 9.49 -8.53
C GLN A 82 7.43 8.86 -9.64
N ILE A 83 6.83 7.71 -9.35
CA ILE A 83 5.89 7.01 -10.25
C ILE A 83 4.68 7.91 -10.52
N ALA A 84 4.06 8.46 -9.48
CA ALA A 84 2.90 9.35 -9.60
C ALA A 84 3.20 10.58 -10.46
N ALA A 85 4.38 11.19 -10.29
CA ALA A 85 4.80 12.32 -11.11
C ALA A 85 4.82 11.94 -12.60
N VAL A 86 5.48 10.85 -12.96
CA VAL A 86 5.58 10.40 -14.35
C VAL A 86 4.21 10.01 -14.92
N LEU A 87 3.35 9.36 -14.15
CA LEU A 87 1.99 9.02 -14.59
C LEU A 87 1.11 10.26 -14.81
N ASN A 88 1.24 11.29 -13.96
CA ASN A 88 0.51 12.54 -14.11
C ASN A 88 0.92 13.29 -15.40
N TYR A 89 2.21 13.23 -15.77
CA TYR A 89 2.71 13.81 -17.02
C TYR A 89 2.32 12.99 -18.25
N SER A 90 2.24 11.65 -18.13
CA SER A 90 2.06 10.77 -19.30
C SER A 90 0.60 10.40 -19.61
N PHE A 91 -0.33 10.37 -18.65
CA PHE A 91 -1.67 9.78 -18.86
C PHE A 91 -2.88 10.62 -18.42
N LEU A 92 -2.71 11.65 -17.57
CA LEU A 92 -3.85 12.36 -16.95
C LEU A 92 -3.95 13.87 -17.24
N SER A 93 -2.97 14.47 -17.92
CA SER A 93 -2.99 15.91 -18.19
C SER A 93 -4.16 16.37 -19.08
N ASP A 94 -4.79 15.48 -19.84
CA ASP A 94 -5.94 15.80 -20.71
C ASP A 94 -7.33 15.52 -20.12
N LYS A 95 -7.43 14.92 -18.92
CA LYS A 95 -8.73 14.62 -18.30
C LYS A 95 -8.85 15.21 -16.89
N LYS A 96 -8.85 16.54 -16.80
CA LYS A 96 -9.43 17.26 -15.65
C LYS A 96 -10.90 16.88 -15.53
N GLY A 97 -11.25 16.00 -14.58
CA GLY A 97 -12.65 15.88 -14.13
C GLY A 97 -13.19 14.49 -13.82
N ILE A 98 -12.41 13.42 -13.89
CA ILE A 98 -12.94 12.09 -13.54
C ILE A 98 -12.59 11.76 -12.09
N GLN A 99 -13.56 11.94 -11.20
CA GLN A 99 -13.47 11.60 -9.76
C GLN A 99 -13.51 10.07 -9.49
N THR A 100 -13.68 9.25 -10.52
CA THR A 100 -13.75 7.80 -10.43
C THR A 100 -12.73 7.20 -11.38
N VAL A 101 -11.53 6.90 -10.88
CA VAL A 101 -10.55 6.05 -11.61
C VAL A 101 -11.23 4.71 -11.85
N ASP A 102 -11.63 4.45 -13.09
CA ASP A 102 -12.33 3.22 -13.44
C ASP A 102 -11.35 2.04 -13.43
N THR A 103 -11.84 0.81 -13.23
CA THR A 103 -11.03 -0.41 -13.35
C THR A 103 -10.39 -0.50 -14.74
N ASP A 104 -11.05 0.09 -15.75
CA ASP A 104 -10.53 0.23 -17.10
C ASP A 104 -9.34 1.20 -17.20
N ASP A 105 -9.31 2.29 -16.43
CA ASP A 105 -8.15 3.19 -16.35
C ASP A 105 -6.96 2.50 -15.67
N ILE A 106 -7.25 1.60 -14.71
CA ILE A 106 -6.24 0.73 -14.10
C ILE A 106 -5.69 -0.22 -15.15
N LEU A 107 -6.54 -1.01 -15.82
CA LEU A 107 -6.12 -1.95 -16.88
C LEU A 107 -5.42 -1.25 -18.06
N PHE A 108 -5.80 -0.01 -18.38
CA PHE A 108 -5.17 0.81 -19.42
C PHE A 108 -3.79 1.34 -18.99
N ALA A 109 -3.65 1.81 -17.75
CA ALA A 109 -2.36 2.23 -17.19
C ALA A 109 -1.38 1.04 -17.03
N LEU A 110 -1.89 -0.13 -16.67
CA LEU A 110 -1.13 -1.36 -16.48
C LEU A 110 -0.41 -1.87 -17.75
N GLY A 111 -0.85 -1.49 -18.95
CA GLY A 111 -0.23 -1.94 -20.21
C GLY A 111 0.62 -0.91 -20.96
N ARG A 112 0.52 0.39 -20.63
CA ARG A 112 1.19 1.47 -21.37
C ARG A 112 2.21 2.28 -20.58
N THR A 113 2.24 2.12 -19.26
CA THR A 113 3.12 2.90 -18.39
C THR A 113 4.49 2.24 -18.19
N GLU A 114 4.62 0.96 -18.56
CA GLU A 114 5.80 0.12 -18.31
C GLU A 114 7.10 0.79 -18.78
N GLU A 115 7.17 1.28 -20.02
CA GLU A 115 8.37 1.96 -20.55
C GLU A 115 8.83 3.16 -19.70
N TYR A 116 7.90 3.87 -19.07
CA TYR A 116 8.18 5.04 -18.24
C TYR A 116 8.50 4.67 -16.79
N ILE A 117 7.91 3.58 -16.29
CA ILE A 117 8.02 3.14 -14.90
C ILE A 117 9.23 2.22 -14.69
N GLU A 118 9.58 1.40 -15.68
CA GLU A 118 10.71 0.46 -15.64
C GLU A 118 12.04 1.12 -15.24
N PRO A 119 12.43 2.30 -15.76
CA PRO A 119 13.67 2.95 -15.31
C PRO A 119 13.64 3.35 -13.84
N ILE A 120 12.49 3.76 -13.32
CA ILE A 120 12.30 4.13 -11.91
C ILE A 120 12.43 2.87 -11.04
N LEU A 121 11.69 1.83 -11.38
CA LEU A 121 11.71 0.56 -10.66
C LEU A 121 13.09 -0.09 -10.71
N GLY A 122 13.74 -0.12 -11.87
CA GLY A 122 15.09 -0.67 -12.02
C GLY A 122 16.11 0.03 -11.14
N LYS A 123 16.13 1.37 -11.12
CA LYS A 123 17.02 2.14 -10.26
C LYS A 123 16.71 1.95 -8.78
N TRP A 124 15.43 1.97 -8.40
CA TRP A 124 15.01 1.76 -7.02
C TRP A 124 15.32 0.34 -6.53
N ASN A 125 15.11 -0.67 -7.38
CA ASN A 125 15.36 -2.08 -7.06
C ASN A 125 16.82 -2.35 -6.73
N GLN A 126 17.77 -1.66 -7.39
CA GLN A 126 19.20 -1.77 -7.05
C GLN A 126 19.49 -1.41 -5.58
N VAL A 127 18.65 -0.56 -4.97
CA VAL A 127 18.80 -0.14 -3.57
C VAL A 127 18.11 -1.11 -2.61
N VAL A 128 16.89 -1.56 -2.93
CA VAL A 128 16.08 -2.35 -1.99
C VAL A 128 16.28 -3.86 -2.09
N PHE A 129 16.72 -4.36 -3.26
CA PHE A 129 16.85 -5.79 -3.53
C PHE A 129 17.71 -6.55 -2.50
N PRO A 130 18.88 -6.03 -2.05
CA PRO A 130 19.67 -6.74 -1.04
C PRO A 130 18.90 -6.99 0.26
N GLY A 131 18.13 -6.00 0.73
CA GLY A 131 17.32 -6.13 1.95
C GLY A 131 16.11 -7.04 1.76
N ILE A 132 15.50 -7.05 0.57
CA ILE A 132 14.44 -8.00 0.21
C ILE A 132 14.98 -9.43 0.23
N LEU A 133 16.12 -9.68 -0.41
CA LEU A 133 16.75 -11.00 -0.44
C LEU A 133 17.16 -11.48 0.96
N GLU A 134 17.69 -10.61 1.80
CA GLU A 134 18.01 -10.93 3.20
C GLU A 134 16.74 -11.33 3.99
N LYS A 135 15.68 -10.53 3.93
CA LYS A 135 14.42 -10.82 4.63
C LYS A 135 13.79 -12.12 4.15
N PHE A 136 13.82 -12.35 2.83
CA PHE A 136 13.30 -13.57 2.24
C PHE A 136 14.10 -14.81 2.68
N SER A 137 15.41 -14.79 2.52
CA SER A 137 16.30 -15.92 2.88
C SER A 137 16.32 -16.24 4.37
N THR A 138 16.05 -15.25 5.23
CA THR A 138 15.95 -15.43 6.69
C THR A 138 14.54 -15.77 7.18
N GLY A 139 13.56 -15.94 6.28
CA GLY A 139 12.18 -16.27 6.63
C GLY A 139 11.44 -15.16 7.38
N LYS A 140 11.86 -13.90 7.24
CA LYS A 140 11.30 -12.74 7.93
C LYS A 140 10.21 -12.01 7.11
N VAL A 141 9.52 -12.75 6.25
CA VAL A 141 8.38 -12.23 5.49
C VAL A 141 7.22 -12.01 6.46
N THR A 142 6.57 -10.84 6.39
CA THR A 142 5.48 -10.46 7.30
C THR A 142 4.40 -9.72 6.54
N THR A 143 3.14 -9.90 6.96
CA THR A 143 1.97 -9.17 6.47
C THR A 143 1.73 -7.85 7.21
N ILE A 144 2.57 -7.53 8.20
CA ILE A 144 2.48 -6.28 8.94
C ILE A 144 3.07 -5.16 8.08
N PHE A 145 2.29 -4.09 7.86
CA PHE A 145 2.73 -2.93 7.09
C PHE A 145 4.01 -2.29 7.67
N PRO A 146 4.80 -1.58 6.83
CA PRO A 146 5.96 -0.81 7.28
C PRO A 146 5.61 0.20 8.37
N THR A 147 6.58 0.50 9.24
CA THR A 147 6.42 1.51 10.30
C THR A 147 6.14 2.90 9.73
N CYS A 148 6.67 3.20 8.55
CA CYS A 148 6.49 4.46 7.85
C CYS A 148 5.90 4.18 6.47
N MET A 149 4.64 4.56 6.26
CA MET A 149 4.00 4.44 4.96
C MET A 149 3.96 5.79 4.26
N ASN A 150 4.02 5.78 2.92
CA ASN A 150 3.71 6.95 2.12
C ASN A 150 2.28 7.43 2.47
N PRO A 151 2.08 8.70 2.88
CA PRO A 151 0.80 9.18 3.36
C PRO A 151 -0.28 9.28 2.27
N ARG A 152 0.10 9.20 1.00
CA ARG A 152 -0.84 9.19 -0.14
C ARG A 152 -1.33 7.78 -0.48
N TYR A 153 -0.65 6.75 0.00
CA TYR A 153 -1.04 5.36 -0.23
C TYR A 153 -2.43 5.06 0.34
N ALA A 154 -3.32 4.55 -0.50
CA ALA A 154 -4.69 4.22 -0.13
C ALA A 154 -4.73 2.80 0.47
N VAL A 155 -4.67 2.71 1.79
CA VAL A 155 -4.84 1.45 2.52
C VAL A 155 -6.24 0.87 2.21
N PRO A 156 -6.34 -0.39 1.77
CA PRO A 156 -7.63 -1.00 1.50
C PRO A 156 -8.45 -1.08 2.81
N PRO A 157 -9.78 -0.84 2.76
CA PRO A 157 -10.61 -0.94 3.95
C PRO A 157 -10.54 -2.37 4.50
N LEU A 158 -10.37 -2.49 5.82
CA LEU A 158 -10.44 -3.80 6.49
C LEU A 158 -11.77 -4.46 6.12
N ALA A 159 -11.71 -5.67 5.57
CA ALA A 159 -12.90 -6.46 5.29
C ALA A 159 -13.70 -6.57 6.60
N LYS A 160 -14.91 -6.02 6.61
CA LYS A 160 -15.81 -6.20 7.77
C LYS A 160 -16.03 -7.71 7.94
N PRO A 161 -15.91 -8.26 9.15
CA PRO A 161 -16.28 -9.64 9.39
C PRO A 161 -17.71 -9.83 8.88
N SER A 162 -17.93 -10.79 8.00
CA SER A 162 -19.27 -11.20 7.62
C SER A 162 -19.96 -11.69 8.88
N VAL A 163 -20.82 -10.86 9.46
CA VAL A 163 -21.78 -11.32 10.47
C VAL A 163 -22.70 -12.26 9.72
N GLY A 164 -22.51 -13.56 9.90
CA GLY A 164 -23.36 -14.59 9.33
C GLY A 164 -24.82 -14.27 9.65
N SER A 165 -25.63 -14.13 8.60
CA SER A 165 -27.09 -14.10 8.71
C SER A 165 -27.63 -15.53 8.65
#